data_AF-A0A7I8W6H4-F1
#
_entry.id   AF-A0A7I8W6H4-F1
#
_cell.length_a   1.000
_cell.length_b   1.000
_cell.length_c   1.000
_cell.angle_alpha   90.00
_cell.angle_beta   90.00
_cell.angle_gamma   90.00
#
_symmetry.space_group_name_H-M   'P 1'
#
loop_
_entity.id
_entity.type
_entity.pdbx_description
1 polymer ?
#
loop_
_entity_poly.entity_id
_entity_poly.type
_entity_poly.pdbx_seq_one_letter_code
_entity_poly.pdbx_strand_id
1 'polypeptide(L)'
;MGKKRKIQKEENLKNVKKAKKNVVELPPVRSSEEAPITNNKWSNKERVLVFSSRGIGFRDRHLMKDFKVLMPHSKSETKMDKKDSLTVINEICQMKNCTKCIYFESKRKTDLYLWMSNCPSGPSVRFDVQNIHTLLELKLTGNCLKHSRPLLCFNEAFDEAPHWSLLKELLIQIFSTPRNHPKSQPFVDHVFSFTVADNRIWFRNYQAMEEDGKLAEIGKC
;
A
#
# COMPACT_ATOMS: atom_id res chain seq x y z
N MET A 1 -44.88 28.10 -12.48
CA MET A 1 -44.00 27.14 -11.75
C MET A 1 -43.91 25.72 -12.34
N GLY A 2 -44.68 25.32 -13.36
CA GLY A 2 -44.74 23.93 -13.85
C GLY A 2 -43.67 23.46 -14.85
N LYS A 3 -43.01 24.36 -15.59
CA LYS A 3 -42.04 23.97 -16.63
C LYS A 3 -40.68 23.50 -16.07
N LYS A 4 -40.16 24.15 -15.01
CA LYS A 4 -38.88 23.74 -14.37
C LYS A 4 -38.94 22.35 -13.73
N ARG A 5 -40.07 21.96 -13.14
CA ARG A 5 -40.25 20.63 -12.53
C ARG A 5 -40.34 19.48 -13.55
N LYS A 6 -40.86 19.73 -14.77
CA LYS A 6 -40.88 18.71 -15.84
C LYS A 6 -39.48 18.43 -16.41
N ILE A 7 -38.67 19.47 -16.62
CA ILE A 7 -37.30 19.35 -17.13
C ILE A 7 -36.41 18.58 -16.14
N GLN A 8 -36.51 18.88 -14.83
CA GLN A 8 -35.78 18.15 -13.79
C GLN A 8 -36.20 16.67 -13.69
N LYS A 9 -37.48 16.35 -13.93
CA LYS A 9 -37.95 14.96 -13.97
C LYS A 9 -37.38 14.22 -15.17
N GLU A 10 -37.36 14.84 -16.35
CA GLU A 10 -36.80 14.24 -17.57
C GLU A 10 -35.28 14.05 -17.52
N GLU A 11 -34.54 14.98 -16.90
CA GLU A 11 -33.10 14.85 -16.66
C GLU A 11 -32.78 13.72 -15.68
N ASN A 12 -33.56 13.57 -14.60
CA ASN A 12 -33.40 12.46 -13.67
C ASN A 12 -33.75 11.11 -14.31
N LEU A 13 -34.79 11.04 -15.15
CA LEU A 13 -35.14 9.84 -15.93
C LEU A 13 -34.05 9.48 -16.95
N LYS A 14 -33.41 10.47 -17.58
CA LYS A 14 -32.26 10.26 -18.49
C LYS A 14 -31.03 9.77 -17.73
N ASN A 15 -30.74 10.32 -16.54
CA ASN A 15 -29.62 9.88 -15.71
C ASN A 15 -29.80 8.46 -15.16
N VAL A 16 -31.02 8.08 -14.76
CA VAL A 16 -31.34 6.70 -14.34
C VAL A 16 -31.20 5.71 -15.50
N LYS A 17 -31.62 6.09 -16.72
CA LYS A 17 -31.42 5.26 -17.93
C LYS A 17 -29.95 5.15 -18.33
N LYS A 18 -29.13 6.20 -18.10
CA LYS A 18 -27.69 6.19 -18.35
C LYS A 18 -26.92 5.36 -17.30
N ALA A 19 -27.39 5.34 -16.05
CA ALA A 19 -26.85 4.49 -15.00
C ALA A 19 -27.16 2.99 -15.24
N LYS A 20 -28.38 2.67 -15.71
CA LYS A 20 -28.76 1.29 -16.06
C LYS A 20 -28.00 0.73 -17.28
N LYS A 21 -27.57 1.58 -18.22
CA LYS A 21 -26.78 1.17 -19.39
C LYS A 21 -25.30 0.85 -19.09
N ASN A 22 -24.79 1.19 -17.91
CA ASN A 22 -23.38 0.97 -17.53
C ASN A 22 -23.14 -0.26 -16.64
N VAL A 23 -24.17 -1.07 -16.38
CA VAL A 23 -24.01 -2.36 -15.71
C VAL A 23 -23.70 -3.40 -16.78
N VAL A 24 -22.43 -3.75 -16.91
CA VAL A 24 -22.01 -4.89 -17.72
C VAL A 24 -22.44 -6.15 -16.96
N GLU A 25 -23.57 -6.75 -17.34
CA GLU A 25 -23.95 -8.08 -16.84
C GLU A 25 -22.94 -9.09 -17.37
N LEU A 26 -22.14 -9.67 -16.47
CA LEU A 26 -21.18 -10.69 -16.81
C LEU A 26 -21.91 -12.04 -16.92
N PRO A 27 -21.58 -12.87 -17.93
CA PRO A 27 -22.18 -14.19 -18.06
C PRO A 27 -21.78 -15.08 -16.85
N PRO A 28 -22.65 -16.05 -16.47
CA PRO A 28 -22.46 -16.90 -15.30
C PRO A 28 -21.29 -17.88 -15.42
N VAL A 29 -20.80 -18.14 -16.65
CA VAL A 29 -19.64 -19.00 -16.91
C VAL A 29 -18.72 -18.29 -17.90
N ARG A 30 -17.45 -18.14 -17.51
CA ARG A 30 -16.36 -17.66 -18.38
C ARG A 30 -15.53 -18.86 -18.81
N SER A 31 -15.30 -19.02 -20.11
CA SER A 31 -14.25 -19.90 -20.62
C SER A 31 -12.88 -19.30 -20.29
N SER A 32 -11.90 -20.13 -19.94
CA SER A 32 -10.54 -19.73 -19.54
C SER A 32 -9.72 -19.08 -20.67
N GLU A 33 -10.23 -19.08 -21.90
CA GLU A 33 -9.57 -18.53 -23.10
C GLU A 33 -9.95 -17.06 -23.38
N GLU A 34 -11.01 -16.54 -22.75
CA GLU A 34 -11.40 -15.14 -22.93
C GLU A 34 -10.58 -14.22 -22.02
N ALA A 35 -9.79 -13.33 -22.64
CA ALA A 35 -9.08 -12.28 -21.91
C ALA A 35 -10.08 -11.48 -21.05
N PRO A 36 -9.85 -11.33 -19.73
CA PRO A 36 -10.77 -10.63 -18.87
C PRO A 36 -10.95 -9.20 -19.38
N ILE A 37 -12.20 -8.72 -19.48
CA ILE A 37 -12.51 -7.33 -19.85
C ILE A 37 -11.90 -6.42 -18.79
N THR A 38 -10.69 -5.92 -19.01
CA THR A 38 -10.03 -5.04 -18.05
C THR A 38 -10.47 -3.62 -18.30
N ASN A 39 -11.19 -3.05 -17.34
CA ASN A 39 -11.31 -1.61 -17.27
C ASN A 39 -9.90 -1.03 -17.07
N ASN A 40 -9.31 -0.45 -18.12
CA ASN A 40 -7.98 0.18 -18.10
C ASN A 40 -7.90 1.46 -17.22
N LYS A 41 -8.91 1.70 -16.39
CA LYS A 41 -8.95 2.84 -15.49
C LYS A 41 -8.06 2.53 -14.29
N TRP A 42 -7.03 3.35 -14.10
CA TRP A 42 -6.28 3.39 -12.85
C TRP A 42 -7.24 3.79 -11.73
N SER A 43 -7.65 2.79 -10.95
CA SER A 43 -8.48 2.95 -9.77
C SER A 43 -7.58 3.13 -8.55
N ASN A 44 -8.05 3.90 -7.57
CA ASN A 44 -7.32 4.24 -6.34
C ASN A 44 -5.95 4.94 -6.57
N LYS A 45 -5.97 6.29 -6.61
CA LYS A 45 -4.78 7.12 -6.84
C LYS A 45 -4.06 7.46 -5.54
N GLU A 46 -3.66 6.44 -4.79
CA GLU A 46 -2.93 6.63 -3.55
C GLU A 46 -1.45 6.94 -3.80
N ARG A 47 -0.89 7.74 -2.90
CA ARG A 47 0.52 8.15 -2.92
C ARG A 47 1.03 8.11 -1.49
N VAL A 48 2.11 7.39 -1.28
CA VAL A 48 2.70 7.19 0.03
C VAL A 48 3.97 8.01 0.13
N LEU A 49 4.03 8.92 1.10
CA LEU A 49 5.24 9.66 1.44
C LEU A 49 6.15 8.75 2.28
N VAL A 50 7.41 8.57 1.89
CA VAL A 50 8.38 7.74 2.62
C VAL A 50 9.63 8.56 2.91
N PHE A 51 9.85 8.88 4.19
CA PHE A 51 11.00 9.67 4.64
C PHE A 51 11.42 9.31 6.07
N SER A 52 12.57 9.85 6.48
CA SER A 52 13.20 9.52 7.75
C SER A 52 13.62 10.77 8.53
N SER A 53 13.75 10.60 9.83
CA SER A 53 14.43 11.53 10.73
C SER A 53 15.94 11.59 10.44
N ARG A 54 16.57 12.71 10.78
CA ARG A 54 18.04 12.80 10.76
C ARG A 54 18.68 11.83 11.75
N GLY A 55 19.82 11.26 11.38
CA GLY A 55 20.56 10.33 12.24
C GLY A 55 20.06 8.88 12.23
N ILE A 56 19.28 8.50 11.21
CA ILE A 56 18.90 7.10 10.93
C ILE A 56 20.12 6.19 10.67
N GLY A 57 20.07 4.94 11.14
CA GLY A 57 21.15 3.96 11.06
C GLY A 57 21.47 3.51 9.63
N PHE A 58 22.54 2.73 9.45
CA PHE A 58 22.88 2.17 8.13
C PHE A 58 21.82 1.18 7.65
N ARG A 59 21.45 0.20 8.48
CA ARG A 59 20.44 -0.83 8.16
C ARG A 59 19.08 -0.21 7.83
N ASP A 60 18.62 0.71 8.67
CA ASP A 60 17.33 1.40 8.47
C ASP A 60 17.29 2.23 7.18
N ARG A 61 18.42 2.80 6.74
CA ARG A 61 18.51 3.48 5.44
C ARG A 61 18.30 2.52 4.28
N HIS A 62 18.80 1.29 4.39
CA HIS A 62 18.55 0.25 3.40
C HIS A 62 17.08 -0.17 3.42
N LEU A 63 16.50 -0.41 4.60
CA LEU A 63 15.08 -0.70 4.74
C LEU A 63 14.18 0.40 4.11
N MET A 64 14.49 1.68 4.33
CA MET A 64 13.77 2.79 3.70
C MET A 64 13.90 2.78 2.16
N LYS A 65 15.04 2.36 1.62
CA LYS A 65 15.23 2.21 0.16
C LYS A 65 14.44 1.01 -0.35
N ASP A 66 14.43 -0.10 0.38
CA ASP A 66 13.71 -1.32 0.02
C ASP A 66 12.21 -1.02 -0.12
N PHE A 67 11.60 -0.31 0.83
CA PHE A 67 10.21 0.13 0.72
C PHE A 67 9.93 1.01 -0.50
N LYS A 68 10.90 1.85 -0.92
CA LYS A 68 10.75 2.69 -2.12
C LYS A 68 10.80 1.88 -3.41
N VAL A 69 11.60 0.82 -3.44
CA VAL A 69 11.71 -0.08 -4.60
C VAL A 69 10.49 -0.99 -4.71
N LEU A 70 9.97 -1.46 -3.57
CA LEU A 70 8.78 -2.31 -3.51
C LEU A 70 7.50 -1.56 -3.90
N MET A 71 7.34 -0.30 -3.50
CA MET A 71 6.12 0.48 -3.72
C MET A 71 6.27 1.53 -4.84
N PRO A 72 5.61 1.38 -6.01
CA PRO A 72 5.72 2.33 -7.13
C PRO A 72 5.07 3.70 -6.89
N HIS A 73 4.09 3.75 -6.00
CA HIS A 73 3.40 4.97 -5.57
C HIS A 73 4.12 5.69 -4.43
N SER A 74 5.31 5.22 -4.04
CA SER A 74 6.13 5.89 -3.04
C SER A 74 6.75 7.18 -3.57
N LYS A 75 6.78 8.21 -2.73
CA LYS A 75 7.51 9.46 -2.95
C LYS A 75 8.52 9.67 -1.83
N SER A 76 9.75 10.02 -2.20
CA SER A 76 10.78 10.37 -1.23
C SER A 76 10.74 11.84 -0.86
N GLU A 77 10.93 12.15 0.41
CA GLU A 77 11.21 13.50 0.90
C GLU A 77 12.61 13.60 1.51
N THR A 78 13.09 14.83 1.65
CA THR A 78 14.25 15.16 2.48
C THR A 78 14.05 14.75 3.94
N LYS A 79 15.15 14.61 4.68
CA LYS A 79 15.11 14.14 6.07
C LYS A 79 14.67 15.26 7.01
N MET A 80 13.70 14.95 7.86
CA MET A 80 13.14 15.86 8.86
C MET A 80 14.07 16.01 10.07
N ASP A 81 14.11 17.21 10.65
CA ASP A 81 14.85 17.46 11.87
C ASP A 81 14.15 16.88 13.10
N LYS A 82 14.91 16.38 14.07
CA LYS A 82 14.34 15.81 15.30
C LYS A 82 13.65 16.83 16.20
N LYS A 83 13.89 18.12 15.97
CA LYS A 83 13.32 19.24 16.74
C LYS A 83 11.94 19.64 16.22
N ASP A 84 11.61 19.26 14.99
CA ASP A 84 10.38 19.66 14.34
C ASP A 84 9.20 18.86 14.88
N SER A 85 8.03 19.49 14.98
CA SER A 85 6.81 18.83 15.43
C SER A 85 6.26 17.90 14.35
N LEU A 86 5.63 16.79 14.77
CA LEU A 86 4.99 15.83 13.85
C LEU A 86 3.87 16.46 13.01
N THR A 87 3.36 17.64 13.39
CA THR A 87 2.35 18.39 12.62
C THR A 87 2.88 18.84 11.25
N VAL A 88 4.18 19.11 11.14
CA VAL A 88 4.83 19.50 9.87
C VAL A 88 4.69 18.40 8.81
N ILE A 89 4.57 17.14 9.23
CA ILE A 89 4.38 16.00 8.31
C ILE A 89 3.10 16.14 7.49
N ASN A 90 2.04 16.69 8.08
CA ASN A 90 0.77 16.91 7.39
C ASN A 90 0.92 17.96 6.28
N GLU A 91 1.67 19.03 6.54
CA GLU A 91 1.97 20.08 5.56
C GLU A 91 2.81 19.53 4.40
N ILE A 92 3.84 18.74 4.71
CA ILE A 92 4.68 18.09 3.70
C ILE A 92 3.83 17.15 2.82
N CYS A 93 2.93 16.36 3.44
CA CYS A 93 2.02 15.49 2.69
C CYS A 93 1.11 16.28 1.76
N GLN A 94 0.60 17.43 2.21
CA GLN A 94 -0.23 18.32 1.39
C GLN A 94 0.57 18.90 0.22
N MET A 95 1.80 19.37 0.45
CA MET A 95 2.68 19.93 -0.58
C MET A 95 3.04 18.91 -1.66
N LYS A 96 3.27 17.65 -1.28
CA LYS A 96 3.57 16.54 -2.23
C LYS A 96 2.32 15.84 -2.77
N ASN A 97 1.13 16.24 -2.33
CA ASN A 97 -0.14 15.60 -2.64
C ASN A 97 -0.07 14.08 -2.40
N CYS A 98 0.36 13.70 -1.19
CA CYS A 98 0.39 12.34 -0.68
C CYS A 98 -0.80 12.10 0.24
N THR A 99 -1.46 10.95 0.07
CA THR A 99 -2.60 10.54 0.91
C THR A 99 -2.13 9.84 2.18
N LYS A 100 -1.04 9.08 2.09
CA LYS A 100 -0.49 8.27 3.18
C LYS A 100 0.94 8.68 3.48
N CYS A 101 1.37 8.41 4.70
CA CYS A 101 2.72 8.71 5.17
C CYS A 101 3.32 7.52 5.91
N ILE A 102 4.60 7.26 5.62
CA ILE A 102 5.49 6.38 6.37
C ILE A 102 6.70 7.21 6.82
N TYR A 103 6.85 7.36 8.14
CA TYR A 103 7.94 8.12 8.75
C TYR A 103 8.80 7.25 9.64
N PHE A 104 10.10 7.23 9.36
CA PHE A 104 11.12 6.49 10.13
C PHE A 104 11.74 7.40 11.19
N GLU A 105 11.35 7.21 12.44
CA GLU A 105 11.90 7.92 13.59
C GLU A 105 13.00 7.07 14.26
N SER A 106 14.24 7.55 14.23
CA SER A 106 15.36 6.88 14.90
C SER A 106 15.68 7.55 16.23
N LYS A 107 15.56 6.80 17.32
CA LYS A 107 15.91 7.24 18.67
C LYS A 107 17.25 6.62 19.06
N ARG A 108 18.15 7.45 19.60
CA ARG A 108 19.50 7.03 20.06
C ARG A 108 20.35 6.24 19.04
N LYS A 109 20.00 6.26 17.74
CA LYS A 109 20.64 5.51 16.64
C LYS A 109 20.55 3.97 16.79
N THR A 110 19.77 3.47 17.75
CA THR A 110 19.57 2.03 18.01
C THR A 110 18.13 1.61 17.76
N ASP A 111 17.19 2.44 18.20
CA ASP A 111 15.77 2.10 18.20
C ASP A 111 15.11 2.76 17.00
N LEU A 112 14.29 1.99 16.28
CA LEU A 112 13.58 2.44 15.10
C LEU A 112 12.08 2.38 15.35
N TYR A 113 11.45 3.55 15.34
CA TYR A 113 10.00 3.65 15.33
C TYR A 113 9.52 3.96 13.92
N LEU A 114 8.44 3.27 13.52
CA LEU A 114 7.79 3.45 12.25
C LEU A 114 6.41 4.03 12.44
N TRP A 115 6.22 5.24 11.94
CA TRP A 115 4.92 5.90 11.93
C TRP A 115 4.24 5.63 10.60
N MET A 116 3.04 5.08 10.64
CA MET A 116 2.17 4.94 9.48
C MET A 116 0.90 5.75 9.72
N SER A 117 0.55 6.63 8.79
CA SER A 117 -0.64 7.46 8.93
C SER A 117 -1.34 7.73 7.61
N ASN A 118 -2.65 7.97 7.72
CA ASN A 118 -3.43 8.58 6.66
C ASN A 118 -3.51 10.09 6.91
N CYS A 119 -2.93 10.89 6.01
CA CYS A 119 -2.88 12.34 6.16
C CYS A 119 -4.01 12.99 5.36
N PRO A 120 -4.70 14.03 5.89
CA PRO A 120 -4.52 14.69 7.20
C PRO A 120 -5.42 14.16 8.32
N SER A 121 -6.39 13.29 8.00
CA SER A 121 -7.49 12.92 8.90
C SER A 121 -7.15 11.87 9.97
N GLY A 122 -5.98 11.22 9.88
CA GLY A 122 -5.73 9.97 10.59
C GLY A 122 -6.46 8.79 9.92
N PRO A 123 -6.31 7.55 10.42
CA PRO A 123 -5.63 7.14 11.66
C PRO A 123 -4.09 7.16 11.56
N SER A 124 -3.44 7.15 12.71
CA SER A 124 -1.97 7.12 12.85
C SER A 124 -1.57 6.02 13.82
N VAL A 125 -0.52 5.28 13.47
CA VAL A 125 0.00 4.17 14.26
C VAL A 125 1.51 4.31 14.37
N ARG A 126 2.03 4.02 15.55
CA ARG A 126 3.47 3.96 15.84
C ARG A 126 3.85 2.52 16.14
N PHE A 127 4.74 1.96 15.34
CA PHE A 127 5.33 0.65 15.56
C PHE A 127 6.74 0.78 16.12
N ASP A 128 7.11 -0.11 17.04
CA ASP A 128 8.51 -0.37 17.39
C ASP A 128 9.03 -1.49 16.49
N VAL A 129 10.03 -1.19 15.66
CA VAL A 129 10.54 -2.11 14.64
C VAL A 129 11.76 -2.84 15.18
N GLN A 130 11.64 -4.16 15.28
CA GLN A 130 12.71 -5.05 15.74
C GLN A 130 13.05 -6.08 14.67
N ASN A 131 14.21 -6.73 14.78
CA ASN A 131 14.66 -7.81 13.88
C ASN A 131 14.60 -7.44 12.39
N ILE A 132 15.20 -6.30 12.03
CA ILE A 132 15.25 -5.83 10.65
C ILE A 132 16.21 -6.68 9.84
N HIS A 133 15.66 -7.36 8.84
CA HIS A 133 16.40 -8.03 7.78
C HIS A 133 16.13 -7.31 6.45
N THR A 134 17.16 -6.67 5.90
CA THR A 134 17.04 -5.93 4.64
C THR A 134 17.20 -6.86 3.45
N LEU A 135 16.75 -6.41 2.27
CA LEU A 135 16.93 -7.16 1.03
C LEU A 135 18.40 -7.62 0.88
N LEU A 136 19.37 -6.71 1.03
CA LEU A 136 20.81 -7.00 0.81
C LEU A 136 21.44 -8.14 1.65
N GLU A 137 20.72 -8.78 2.56
CA GLU A 137 21.22 -9.92 3.32
C GLU A 137 21.43 -11.19 2.48
N LEU A 138 22.56 -11.87 2.70
CA LEU A 138 23.00 -13.02 1.90
C LEU A 138 22.07 -14.25 2.02
N LYS A 139 21.35 -14.38 3.14
CA LYS A 139 20.51 -15.56 3.43
C LYS A 139 19.24 -15.63 2.58
N LEU A 140 18.85 -14.50 1.99
CA LEU A 140 17.60 -14.37 1.26
C LEU A 140 17.87 -14.56 -0.23
N THR A 141 17.32 -15.64 -0.80
CA THR A 141 17.62 -16.08 -2.17
C THR A 141 16.57 -15.65 -3.20
N GLY A 142 15.38 -15.24 -2.75
CA GLY A 142 14.29 -14.82 -3.63
C GLY A 142 14.58 -13.48 -4.31
N ASN A 143 14.11 -13.35 -5.55
CA ASN A 143 14.16 -12.11 -6.33
C ASN A 143 12.74 -11.60 -6.62
N CYS A 144 12.59 -10.29 -6.78
CA CYS A 144 11.31 -9.72 -7.18
C CYS A 144 11.46 -8.66 -8.27
N LEU A 145 10.53 -8.64 -9.22
CA LEU A 145 10.38 -7.56 -10.17
C LEU A 145 10.06 -6.27 -9.42
N LYS A 146 10.91 -5.25 -9.62
CA LYS A 146 10.68 -3.90 -9.08
C LYS A 146 9.31 -3.40 -9.51
N HIS A 147 8.57 -2.82 -8.56
CA HIS A 147 7.24 -2.28 -8.81
C HIS A 147 6.20 -3.29 -9.33
N SER A 148 6.42 -4.59 -9.15
CA SER A 148 5.37 -5.59 -9.35
C SER A 148 4.28 -5.43 -8.30
N ARG A 149 3.10 -5.98 -8.57
CA ARG A 149 1.94 -5.84 -7.68
C ARG A 149 2.00 -6.95 -6.62
N PRO A 150 2.16 -6.62 -5.33
CA PRO A 150 2.17 -7.63 -4.28
C PRO A 150 0.78 -8.21 -4.04
N LEU A 151 0.73 -9.49 -3.68
CA LEU A 151 -0.41 -10.05 -2.96
C LEU A 151 -0.23 -9.75 -1.46
N LEU A 152 -1.30 -9.37 -0.79
CA LEU A 152 -1.28 -9.14 0.65
C LEU A 152 -1.98 -10.32 1.33
N CYS A 153 -1.27 -11.02 2.19
CA CYS A 153 -1.77 -12.12 3.00
C CYS A 153 -1.78 -11.72 4.47
N PHE A 154 -2.94 -11.83 5.11
CA PHE A 154 -3.13 -11.54 6.53
C PHE A 154 -3.64 -12.80 7.22
N ASN A 155 -3.17 -13.07 8.45
CA ASN A 155 -3.73 -14.14 9.27
C ASN A 155 -5.07 -13.74 9.91
N GLU A 156 -5.84 -14.74 10.34
CA GLU A 156 -7.19 -14.57 10.93
C GLU A 156 -7.18 -13.71 12.19
N ALA A 157 -6.06 -13.68 12.92
CA ALA A 157 -5.89 -12.86 14.12
C ALA A 157 -6.13 -11.35 13.88
N PHE A 158 -6.01 -10.87 12.62
CA PHE A 158 -6.32 -9.48 12.31
C PHE A 158 -7.83 -9.14 12.39
N ASP A 159 -8.70 -10.15 12.34
CA ASP A 159 -10.15 -9.98 12.37
C ASP A 159 -10.73 -10.20 13.78
N GLU A 160 -9.91 -10.63 14.76
CA GLU A 160 -10.35 -10.90 16.14
C GLU A 160 -10.66 -9.64 16.94
N ALA A 161 -9.91 -8.55 16.74
CA ALA A 161 -10.07 -7.32 17.51
C ALA A 161 -10.16 -6.08 16.60
N PRO A 162 -10.96 -5.06 16.97
CA PRO A 162 -11.22 -3.90 16.11
C PRO A 162 -9.97 -3.08 15.80
N HIS A 163 -9.02 -3.03 16.74
CA HIS A 163 -7.75 -2.34 16.52
C HIS A 163 -6.89 -3.08 15.48
N TRP A 164 -6.91 -4.41 15.46
CA TRP A 164 -6.23 -5.18 14.43
C TRP A 164 -6.90 -5.03 13.06
N SER A 165 -8.23 -5.00 13.01
CA SER A 165 -8.94 -4.78 11.75
C SER A 165 -8.66 -3.39 11.15
N LEU A 166 -8.54 -2.36 12.00
CA LEU A 166 -8.10 -1.03 11.57
C LEU A 166 -6.67 -1.06 11.02
N LEU A 167 -5.76 -1.79 11.69
CA LEU A 167 -4.38 -1.95 11.24
C LEU A 167 -4.32 -2.69 9.90
N LYS A 168 -5.11 -3.75 9.72
CA LYS A 168 -5.25 -4.49 8.46
C LYS A 168 -5.65 -3.55 7.32
N GLU A 169 -6.69 -2.75 7.50
CA GLU A 169 -7.13 -1.77 6.49
C GLU A 169 -6.07 -0.71 6.19
N LEU A 170 -5.38 -0.20 7.21
CA LEU A 170 -4.30 0.77 7.02
C LEU A 170 -3.13 0.17 6.22
N LEU A 171 -2.72 -1.06 6.54
CA LEU A 171 -1.65 -1.78 5.84
C LEU A 171 -2.05 -2.10 4.40
N ILE A 172 -3.30 -2.49 4.16
CA ILE A 172 -3.84 -2.70 2.80
C ILE A 172 -3.68 -1.42 1.98
N GLN A 173 -4.13 -0.28 2.49
CA GLN A 173 -4.05 0.99 1.75
C GLN A 173 -2.61 1.46 1.49
N ILE A 174 -1.67 1.16 2.40
CA ILE A 174 -0.28 1.58 2.25
C ILE A 174 0.47 0.68 1.26
N PHE A 175 0.40 -0.64 1.44
CA PHE A 175 1.21 -1.61 0.70
C PHE A 175 0.55 -2.09 -0.60
N SER A 176 -0.75 -1.89 -0.77
CA SER A 176 -1.43 -2.24 -2.02
C SER A 176 -0.93 -1.37 -3.18
N THR A 177 -0.62 -2.02 -4.29
CA THR A 177 -0.31 -1.33 -5.54
C THR A 177 -1.53 -1.40 -6.46
N PRO A 178 -2.14 -0.25 -6.82
CA PRO A 178 -3.34 -0.24 -7.63
C PRO A 178 -3.07 -0.81 -9.03
N ARG A 179 -4.09 -1.48 -9.58
CA ARG A 179 -4.03 -1.98 -10.95
C ARG A 179 -3.90 -0.82 -11.92
N ASN A 180 -3.01 -0.96 -12.91
CA ASN A 180 -2.73 0.05 -13.95
C ASN A 180 -2.04 1.31 -13.39
N HIS A 181 -1.29 1.21 -12.30
CA HIS A 181 -0.40 2.31 -11.91
C HIS A 181 0.66 2.51 -13.02
N PRO A 182 1.00 3.75 -13.41
CA PRO A 182 1.91 4.00 -14.54
C PRO A 182 3.28 3.32 -14.44
N LYS A 183 3.73 3.06 -13.21
CA LYS A 183 5.00 2.37 -12.91
C LYS A 183 4.82 0.90 -12.52
N SER A 184 3.59 0.40 -12.34
CA SER A 184 3.39 -0.99 -11.91
C SER A 184 3.61 -1.95 -13.07
N GLN A 185 4.32 -3.03 -12.82
CA GLN A 185 4.39 -4.15 -13.76
C GLN A 185 3.06 -4.93 -13.76
N PRO A 186 2.68 -5.56 -14.87
CA PRO A 186 1.41 -6.29 -14.98
C PRO A 186 1.40 -7.59 -14.13
N PHE A 187 2.58 -8.18 -13.91
CA PHE A 187 2.76 -9.45 -13.21
C PHE A 187 2.71 -9.32 -11.69
N VAL A 188 2.30 -10.42 -11.06
CA VAL A 188 2.31 -10.62 -9.62
C VAL A 188 3.41 -11.61 -9.33
N ASP A 189 4.50 -11.13 -8.73
CA ASP A 189 5.73 -11.91 -8.53
C ASP A 189 6.03 -12.16 -7.05
N HIS A 190 5.40 -11.40 -6.15
CA HIS A 190 5.67 -11.49 -4.72
C HIS A 190 4.44 -11.31 -3.84
N VAL A 191 4.59 -11.77 -2.60
CA VAL A 191 3.56 -11.82 -1.57
C VAL A 191 4.10 -11.19 -0.30
N PHE A 192 3.39 -10.18 0.20
CA PHE A 192 3.58 -9.67 1.55
C PHE A 192 2.72 -10.45 2.52
N SER A 193 3.37 -11.13 3.46
CA SER A 193 2.72 -11.87 4.54
C SER A 193 2.81 -11.07 5.83
N PHE A 194 1.65 -10.84 6.44
CA PHE A 194 1.49 -10.23 7.76
C PHE A 194 0.90 -11.27 8.71
N THR A 195 1.63 -11.61 9.76
CA THR A 195 1.17 -12.55 10.80
C THR A 195 1.25 -11.91 12.17
N VAL A 196 0.13 -11.87 12.89
CA VAL A 196 0.13 -11.48 14.31
C VAL A 196 0.49 -12.69 15.18
N ALA A 197 1.52 -12.56 16.01
CA ALA A 197 1.87 -13.52 17.07
C ALA A 197 2.45 -12.74 18.26
N ASP A 198 2.08 -13.11 19.49
CA ASP A 198 2.53 -12.47 20.74
C ASP A 198 2.38 -10.94 20.73
N ASN A 199 1.25 -10.45 20.20
CA ASN A 199 0.97 -9.01 20.07
C ASN A 199 2.00 -8.24 19.21
N ARG A 200 2.71 -8.95 18.33
CA ARG A 200 3.68 -8.42 17.36
C ARG A 200 3.23 -8.78 15.95
N ILE A 201 3.48 -7.89 15.00
CA ILE A 201 3.25 -8.14 13.58
C ILE A 201 4.58 -8.59 12.96
N TRP A 202 4.58 -9.81 12.43
CA TRP A 202 5.65 -10.33 11.59
C TRP A 202 5.35 -9.98 10.14
N PHE A 203 6.27 -9.25 9.52
CA PHE A 203 6.22 -8.91 8.10
C PHE A 203 7.27 -9.72 7.34
N ARG A 204 6.85 -10.40 6.28
CA ARG A 204 7.74 -11.16 5.40
C ARG A 204 7.36 -10.94 3.94
N ASN A 205 8.36 -10.95 3.06
CA ASN A 205 8.18 -10.83 1.62
C ASN A 205 8.65 -12.10 0.94
N TYR A 206 7.75 -12.77 0.21
CA TYR A 206 8.00 -14.04 -0.46
C TYR A 206 7.87 -13.90 -1.97
N GLN A 207 8.74 -14.56 -2.72
CA GLN A 207 8.62 -14.71 -4.16
C GLN A 207 7.64 -15.84 -4.47
N ALA A 208 6.69 -15.59 -5.36
CA ALA A 208 5.79 -16.60 -5.89
C ALA A 208 6.49 -17.32 -7.05
N MET A 209 6.98 -18.54 -6.84
CA MET A 209 7.58 -19.33 -7.92
C MET A 209 6.52 -20.02 -8.76
N GLU A 210 6.61 -19.89 -10.09
CA GLU A 210 5.58 -20.34 -11.04
C GLU A 210 5.47 -21.86 -11.16
N GLU A 211 6.55 -22.62 -10.91
CA GLU A 211 6.60 -24.04 -11.29
C GLU A 211 6.04 -25.00 -10.22
N ASP A 212 6.13 -24.66 -8.92
CA ASP A 212 5.77 -25.56 -7.82
C ASP A 212 4.92 -24.90 -6.70
N GLY A 213 4.60 -23.60 -6.82
CA GLY A 213 3.96 -22.83 -5.73
C GLY A 213 4.83 -22.69 -4.47
N LYS A 214 6.13 -23.02 -4.58
CA LYS A 214 7.11 -22.81 -3.49
C LYS A 214 7.34 -21.33 -3.29
N LEU A 215 7.44 -20.92 -2.01
CA LEU A 215 7.71 -19.56 -1.61
C LEU A 215 9.16 -19.45 -1.13
N ALA A 216 9.91 -18.50 -1.67
CA ALA A 216 11.25 -18.17 -1.19
C ALA A 216 11.27 -16.75 -0.60
N GLU A 217 11.91 -16.57 0.55
CA GLU A 217 12.03 -15.24 1.16
C GLU A 217 12.92 -14.33 0.28
N ILE A 218 12.39 -13.14 -0.04
CA ILE A 218 13.01 -12.22 -1.00
C ILE A 218 14.13 -11.44 -0.32
N GLY A 219 15.31 -11.54 -0.92
CA GLY A 219 16.50 -10.75 -0.58
C GLY A 219 16.85 -9.74 -1.66
N LYS A 220 16.31 -9.82 -2.87
CA LYS A 220 16.73 -8.89 -3.91
C LYS A 220 15.53 -8.42 -4.70
N CYS A 221 15.51 -7.11 -4.93
CA CYS A 221 14.72 -6.42 -5.94
C CYS A 221 15.67 -5.33 -6.48
#